data_AF-A0A935DPT8-F1
#
_entry.id   AF-A0A935DPT8-F1
#
_cell.length_a   1.000
_cell.length_b   1.000
_cell.length_c   1.000
_cell.angle_alpha   90.00
_cell.angle_beta   90.00
_cell.angle_gamma   90.00
#
_symmetry.space_group_name_H-M   'P 1'
#
loop_
_entity.id
_entity.type
_entity.pdbx_description
1 polymer ?
#
loop_
_entity_poly.entity_id
_entity_poly.type
_entity_poly.pdbx_seq_one_letter_code
_entity_poly.pdbx_strand_id
1 'polypeptide(L)'
;MSALETRLQALLGRDAVITDRDALTELSSDIFGSNAIAALAIQPRSAERLSEAVAAATEAGFALVPRGGGLSYTGGAVPPHDRCIVVDLRALDRIVTAAEGDPGP
;
A
#
# COMPACT_ATOMS: atom_id res chain seq x y z
N MET A 1 18.98 -4.46 -4.58
CA MET A 1 18.30 -3.36 -3.88
C MET A 1 18.08 -2.23 -4.86
N SER A 2 16.83 -1.83 -5.12
CA SER A 2 16.50 -0.82 -6.14
C SER A 2 16.65 0.61 -5.59
N ALA A 3 16.78 1.61 -6.47
CA ALA A 3 16.83 3.03 -6.07
C ALA A 3 15.54 3.46 -5.33
N LEU A 4 14.39 2.96 -5.78
CA LEU A 4 13.09 3.22 -5.15
C LEU A 4 13.00 2.56 -3.77
N GLU A 5 13.41 1.29 -3.64
CA GLU A 5 13.45 0.58 -2.36
C GLU A 5 14.30 1.36 -1.33
N THR A 6 15.49 1.82 -1.73
CA THR A 6 16.39 2.60 -0.88
C THR A 6 15.72 3.91 -0.42
N ARG A 7 15.07 4.63 -1.34
CA ARG A 7 14.36 5.88 -1.02
C ARG A 7 13.20 5.64 -0.07
N LEU A 8 12.40 4.58 -0.30
CA LEU A 8 11.29 4.23 0.58
C LEU A 8 11.75 3.79 1.97
N GLN A 9 12.85 3.02 2.07
CA GLN A 9 13.45 2.65 3.35
C GLN A 9 13.95 3.87 4.14
N ALA A 10 14.46 4.89 3.45
CA ALA A 10 14.87 6.15 4.07
C ALA A 10 13.67 6.99 4.56
N LEU A 11 12.55 6.97 3.84
CA LEU A 11 11.34 7.73 4.20
C LEU A 11 10.53 7.05 5.32
N LEU A 12 10.36 5.73 5.23
CA LEU A 12 9.42 4.97 6.06
C LEU A 12 10.11 4.17 7.19
N GLY A 13 11.42 3.97 7.08
CA GLY A 13 12.17 2.99 7.87
C GLY A 13 12.23 1.64 7.17
N ARG A 14 13.28 0.86 7.45
CA ARG A 14 13.53 -0.42 6.78
C ARG A 14 12.43 -1.44 7.04
N ASP A 15 11.93 -1.49 8.27
CA ASP A 15 10.89 -2.43 8.69
C ASP A 15 9.53 -2.14 8.06
N ALA A 16 9.34 -0.93 7.53
CA ALA A 16 8.11 -0.54 6.84
C ALA A 16 8.14 -0.84 5.34
N VAL A 17 9.22 -1.44 4.81
CA VAL A 17 9.36 -1.82 3.41
C VAL A 17 9.54 -3.33 3.29
N ILE A 18 8.57 -3.98 2.67
CA ILE A 18 8.50 -5.43 2.53
C ILE A 18 8.94 -5.80 1.13
N THR A 19 9.99 -6.61 1.05
CA THR A 19 10.56 -7.15 -0.20
C THR A 19 10.65 -8.68 -0.21
N ASP A 20 10.30 -9.32 0.91
CA ASP A 20 10.22 -10.77 1.00
C ASP A 20 9.16 -11.32 0.04
N ARG A 21 9.51 -12.37 -0.70
CA ARG A 21 8.68 -12.84 -1.81
C ARG A 21 7.39 -13.49 -1.32
N ASP A 22 7.46 -14.27 -0.24
CA ASP A 22 6.30 -14.98 0.29
C ASP A 22 5.31 -13.97 0.88
N ALA A 23 5.82 -12.98 1.64
CA ALA A 23 5.02 -11.87 2.14
C ALA A 23 4.37 -11.05 1.01
N LEU A 24 5.10 -10.78 -0.08
CA LEU A 24 4.55 -10.07 -1.24
C LEU A 24 3.48 -10.88 -1.97
N THR A 25 3.64 -12.20 -2.08
CA THR A 25 2.61 -13.07 -2.65
C THR A 25 1.32 -13.01 -1.84
N GLU A 26 1.41 -13.08 -0.51
CA GLU A 26 0.25 -12.93 0.38
C GLU A 26 -0.42 -11.56 0.21
N LEU A 27 0.38 -10.48 0.24
CA LEU A 27 -0.11 -9.11 0.11
C LEU A 27 -0.68 -8.79 -1.28
N SER A 28 -0.29 -9.56 -2.30
CA SER A 28 -0.76 -9.40 -3.69
C SER A 28 -1.94 -10.29 -4.04
N SER A 29 -2.53 -10.97 -3.04
CA SER A 29 -3.67 -11.88 -3.21
C SER A 29 -4.87 -11.46 -2.38
N ASP A 30 -6.08 -11.75 -2.87
CA ASP A 30 -7.35 -11.58 -2.14
C ASP A 30 -8.21 -12.85 -2.30
N ILE A 31 -9.38 -12.89 -1.66
CA ILE A 31 -10.34 -14.02 -1.71
C ILE A 31 -10.76 -14.40 -3.13
N PHE A 32 -10.65 -13.45 -4.08
CA PHE A 32 -10.96 -13.66 -5.50
C PHE A 32 -9.74 -14.07 -6.34
N GLY A 33 -8.55 -14.18 -5.75
CA GLY A 33 -7.31 -14.58 -6.41
C GLY A 33 -6.25 -13.48 -6.47
N SER A 34 -5.30 -13.62 -7.39
CA SER A 34 -4.18 -12.70 -7.61
C SER A 34 -3.90 -12.53 -9.11
N ASN A 35 -3.56 -11.32 -9.55
CA ASN A 35 -3.22 -11.05 -10.96
C ASN A 35 -1.72 -10.95 -11.19
N ALA A 36 -1.01 -10.25 -10.31
CA ALA A 36 0.44 -10.10 -10.34
C ALA A 36 0.99 -9.98 -8.91
N ILE A 37 2.29 -10.19 -8.75
CA ILE A 37 3.00 -9.93 -7.48
C ILE A 37 3.56 -8.52 -7.55
N ALA A 38 3.27 -7.69 -6.55
CA ALA A 38 3.82 -6.35 -6.45
C ALA A 38 5.36 -6.36 -6.33
N ALA A 39 6.01 -5.29 -6.80
CA ALA A 39 7.46 -5.16 -6.72
C ALA A 39 7.97 -5.02 -5.29
N LEU A 40 7.19 -4.38 -4.42
CA LEU A 40 7.40 -4.23 -2.99
C LEU A 40 6.09 -3.82 -2.31
N ALA A 41 6.04 -3.88 -0.99
CA ALA A 41 4.94 -3.35 -0.21
C ALA A 41 5.45 -2.39 0.87
N ILE A 42 4.60 -1.45 1.29
CA ILE A 42 4.91 -0.47 2.33
C ILE A 42 3.86 -0.47 3.44
N GLN A 43 4.32 -0.26 4.68
CA GLN A 43 3.49 -0.12 5.87
C GLN A 43 3.76 1.24 6.54
N PRO A 44 3.20 2.33 5.99
CA PRO A 44 3.41 3.68 6.55
C PRO A 44 2.76 3.80 7.93
N ARG A 45 3.43 4.53 8.84
CA ARG A 45 2.95 4.78 10.21
C ARG A 45 2.27 6.15 10.40
N SER A 46 2.22 6.97 9.36
CA SER A 46 1.54 8.27 9.37
C SER A 46 1.09 8.66 7.97
N ALA A 47 0.09 9.56 7.89
CA ALA A 47 -0.43 10.05 6.62
C ALA A 47 0.59 10.91 5.86
N GLU A 48 1.42 11.67 6.57
CA GLU A 48 2.48 12.49 6.00
C GLU A 48 3.51 11.62 5.28
N ARG A 49 3.95 10.55 5.95
CA ARG A 49 4.90 9.58 5.39
C ARG A 49 4.32 8.80 4.21
N LEU A 50 3.02 8.48 4.26
CA LEU A 50 2.33 7.89 3.11
C LEU A 50 2.34 8.84 1.91
N SER A 51 2.05 10.14 2.12
CA SER A 51 2.07 11.14 1.04
C SER A 51 3.45 11.25 0.38
N GLU A 52 4.52 11.31 1.19
CA GLU A 52 5.91 11.31 0.68
C GLU A 52 6.24 10.04 -0.12
N ALA A 53 5.80 8.87 0.35
CA ALA A 53 6.00 7.60 -0.33
C ALA A 53 5.22 7.50 -1.65
N VAL A 54 3.98 8.01 -1.69
CA VAL A 54 3.16 8.10 -2.92
C VAL A 54 3.89 8.93 -3.97
N ALA A 55 4.41 10.09 -3.60
CA ALA A 55 5.17 10.94 -4.52
C ALA A 55 6.41 10.22 -5.06
N ALA A 56 7.23 9.61 -4.19
CA ALA A 56 8.43 8.89 -4.59
C ALA A 56 8.15 7.70 -5.53
N ALA A 57 7.09 6.94 -5.25
CA ALA A 57 6.67 5.80 -6.07
C ALA A 57 6.14 6.24 -7.44
N THR A 58 5.34 7.31 -7.48
CA THR A 58 4.77 7.83 -8.72
C THR A 58 5.86 8.44 -9.62
N GLU A 59 6.82 9.17 -9.04
CA GLU A 59 8.01 9.67 -9.74
C GLU A 59 8.83 8.55 -10.38
N ALA A 60 8.88 7.37 -9.74
CA ALA A 60 9.56 6.18 -10.26
C ALA A 60 8.70 5.36 -11.25
N GLY A 61 7.47 5.81 -11.54
CA GLY A 61 6.56 5.14 -12.47
C GLY A 61 5.88 3.89 -11.91
N PHE A 62 5.75 3.79 -10.58
CA PHE A 62 5.02 2.71 -9.92
C PHE A 62 3.61 3.16 -9.53
N ALA A 63 2.62 2.31 -9.80
CA ALA A 63 1.29 2.49 -9.26
C ALA A 63 1.23 2.02 -7.80
N LEU A 64 0.42 2.67 -6.97
CA LEU A 64 0.17 2.23 -5.60
C LEU A 64 -1.21 1.58 -5.50
N VAL A 65 -1.26 0.44 -4.82
CA VAL A 65 -2.48 -0.35 -4.61
C VAL A 65 -2.77 -0.38 -3.12
N PRO A 66 -3.78 0.39 -2.64
CA PRO A 66 -4.12 0.39 -1.23
C PRO A 66 -4.73 -0.95 -0.82
N ARG A 67 -4.27 -1.49 0.30
CA ARG A 67 -4.78 -2.71 0.92
C ARG A 67 -5.19 -2.42 2.37
N GLY A 68 -6.49 -2.52 2.63
CA GLY A 68 -7.06 -2.53 3.98
C GLY A 68 -7.05 -3.95 4.59
N GLY A 69 -8.05 -4.30 5.40
CA GLY A 69 -8.21 -5.63 6.02
C GLY A 69 -8.54 -6.80 5.07
N GLY A 70 -8.36 -6.65 3.75
CA GLY A 70 -8.58 -7.72 2.76
C GLY A 70 -10.05 -7.99 2.40
N LEU A 71 -10.96 -7.02 2.57
CA LEU A 71 -12.36 -7.15 2.17
C LEU A 71 -12.80 -5.93 1.38
N SER A 72 -12.45 -5.90 0.08
CA SER A 72 -12.99 -4.90 -0.84
C SER A 72 -13.93 -5.60 -1.82
N TYR A 73 -15.23 -5.33 -1.73
CA TYR A 73 -16.28 -5.91 -2.59
C TYR A 73 -16.20 -5.50 -4.08
N THR A 74 -15.13 -4.81 -4.49
CA THR A 74 -14.92 -4.27 -5.85
C THR A 74 -13.65 -4.79 -6.53
N GLY A 75 -12.92 -5.74 -5.93
CA GLY A 75 -11.73 -6.35 -6.55
C GLY A 75 -10.53 -5.40 -6.73
N GLY A 76 -10.58 -4.18 -6.18
CA GLY A 76 -9.53 -3.16 -6.30
C GLY A 76 -8.30 -3.36 -5.40
N ALA A 77 -8.21 -4.50 -4.69
CA ALA A 77 -7.21 -4.75 -3.66
C ALA A 77 -5.99 -5.57 -4.12
N VAL A 78 -5.92 -5.95 -5.41
CA VAL A 78 -4.83 -6.78 -5.96
C VAL A 78 -4.06 -6.06 -7.08
N PRO A 79 -2.72 -6.19 -7.13
CA PRO A 79 -1.90 -5.56 -8.16
C PRO A 79 -2.32 -5.99 -9.58
N PRO A 80 -2.63 -5.04 -10.48
CA PRO A 80 -2.94 -5.36 -11.88
C PRO A 80 -1.72 -5.79 -12.69
N HIS A 81 -0.52 -5.43 -12.25
CA HIS A 81 0.77 -5.76 -12.89
C HIS A 81 1.92 -5.70 -11.87
N ASP A 82 3.10 -6.17 -12.26
CA ASP A 82 4.29 -6.27 -11.41
C ASP A 82 4.89 -4.90 -11.01
N ARG A 83 4.66 -3.86 -11.81
CA ARG A 83 5.09 -2.48 -11.52
C ARG A 83 4.15 -1.74 -10.56
N CYS A 84 3.82 -2.40 -9.45
CA CYS A 84 2.95 -1.89 -8.40
C CYS A 84 3.61 -1.96 -7.03
N ILE A 85 3.17 -1.08 -6.14
CA ILE A 85 3.49 -1.09 -4.71
C ILE A 85 2.20 -1.32 -3.93
N VAL A 86 2.16 -2.35 -3.09
CA VAL A 86 1.03 -2.52 -2.17
C VAL A 86 1.22 -1.59 -0.97
N VAL A 87 0.19 -0.84 -0.61
CA VAL A 87 0.16 -0.04 0.62
C VAL A 87 -0.65 -0.81 1.65
N ASP A 88 0.04 -1.50 2.56
CA ASP A 88 -0.61 -2.26 3.62
C ASP A 88 -0.95 -1.32 4.79
N LEU A 89 -2.24 -0.99 4.88
CA LEU A 89 -2.78 -0.07 5.86
C LEU A 89 -3.16 -0.78 7.18
N ARG A 90 -2.88 -2.09 7.36
CA ARG A 90 -3.19 -2.80 8.62
C ARG A 90 -2.51 -2.17 9.85
N ALA A 91 -1.40 -1.46 9.64
CA ALA A 91 -0.70 -0.71 10.69
C ALA A 91 -1.30 0.69 10.95
N LEU A 92 -2.24 1.17 10.12
CA LEU A 92 -3.07 2.35 10.39
C LEU A 92 -4.35 1.88 11.10
N ASP A 93 -4.18 1.43 12.35
CA ASP A 93 -5.23 0.90 13.23
C ASP A 93 -6.02 1.99 13.97
N ARG A 94 -5.75 3.27 13.65
CA ARG A 94 -6.50 4.40 14.21
C ARG A 94 -7.79 4.62 13.44
N ILE A 95 -8.91 4.27 14.07
CA ILE A 95 -10.24 4.71 13.62
C ILE A 95 -10.29 6.24 13.72
N VAL A 96 -10.19 6.92 12.58
CA VAL A 96 -10.72 8.28 12.44
C VAL A 96 -12.16 8.13 11.99
N THR A 97 -13.10 8.35 12.91
CA THR A 97 -14.51 8.48 12.59
C THR A 97 -14.62 9.56 11.52
N ALA A 98 -15.07 9.20 10.32
CA ALA A 98 -15.57 10.21 9.40
C ALA A 98 -16.69 10.93 10.16
N ALA A 99 -16.51 12.21 10.45
CA ALA A 99 -17.61 13.01 10.96
C ALA A 99 -18.72 12.88 9.92
N GLU A 100 -19.84 12.28 10.32
CA GLU A 100 -21.08 12.28 9.55
C GLU A 100 -21.35 13.75 9.18
N GLY A 101 -21.14 14.08 7.91
CA GLY A 101 -21.52 15.36 7.38
C GLY A 101 -23.03 15.44 7.48
N ASP A 102 -23.49 16.25 8.42
CA ASP A 102 -24.87 16.69 8.59
C ASP A 102 -25.56 16.86 7.22
N PRO A 103 -26.56 16.03 6.86
CA PRO A 103 -27.34 16.26 5.66
C PRO A 103 -28.32 17.41 5.96
N GLY A 104 -27.81 18.63 5.98
CA GLY A 104 -28.64 19.83 6.03
C GLY A 104 -28.90 20.39 4.61
N PRO A 105 -29.98 21.16 4.40
CA PRO A 105 -31.25 21.23 5.14
C PRO A 105 -32.38 20.38 4.51
#